data_AF-A0ABD3XZQ1-F1
#
_entry.id   AF-A0ABD3XZQ1-F1
#
_cell.length_a   1.000
_cell.length_b   1.000
_cell.length_c   1.000
_cell.angle_alpha   90.00
_cell.angle_beta   90.00
_cell.angle_gamma   90.00
#
_symmetry.space_group_name_H-M   'P 1'
#
loop_
_entity.id
_entity.type
_entity.pdbx_description
1 polymer ?
#
loop_
_entity_poly.entity_id
_entity_poly.type
_entity_poly.pdbx_seq_one_letter_code
_entity_poly.pdbx_strand_id
1 'polypeptide(L)'
;NTEYFHRGLMYSNESSICIVDIRILTTFIFNPNCVLKINGTRYMVLDTDQRQIFIANNTAIYAAKVDNPVLYRLTTQSGILSGMSWDGYDRNLYWTEVDTGIIWRTSELSKITQIFMKDLKRPRD
;
A
#
# COMPACT_ATOMS: atom_id res chain seq x y z
N ASN A 1 -14.02 -3.57 -25.05
CA ASN A 1 -12.87 -4.21 -24.39
C ASN A 1 -11.60 -3.45 -24.69
N THR A 2 -11.31 -2.42 -23.90
CA THR A 2 -9.99 -1.79 -23.87
C THR A 2 -9.29 -2.31 -22.62
N GLU A 3 -8.37 -3.24 -22.81
CA GLU A 3 -7.40 -3.63 -21.79
C GLU A 3 -6.57 -2.38 -21.45
N TYR A 4 -6.96 -1.69 -20.39
CA TYR A 4 -6.15 -0.65 -19.78
C TYR A 4 -4.98 -1.34 -19.06
N PHE A 5 -3.94 -1.72 -19.81
CA PHE A 5 -2.61 -1.82 -19.21
C PHE A 5 -2.35 -0.48 -18.52
N HIS A 6 -2.30 -0.50 -17.18
CA HIS A 6 -2.23 0.67 -16.32
C HIS A 6 -0.92 1.44 -16.53
N ARG A 7 -0.87 2.28 -17.58
CA ARG A 7 0.22 3.22 -17.82
C ARG A 7 -0.02 4.47 -16.99
N GLY A 8 0.16 4.37 -15.68
CA GLY A 8 -0.11 5.47 -14.76
C GLY A 8 0.75 5.43 -13.51
N LEU A 9 0.86 6.59 -12.87
CA LEU A 9 1.48 6.76 -11.57
C LEU A 9 0.37 6.85 -10.53
N MET A 10 0.48 6.05 -9.47
CA MET A 10 -0.33 6.21 -8.27
C MET A 10 0.53 6.90 -7.20
N TYR A 11 -0.01 7.93 -6.57
CA TYR A 11 0.66 8.64 -5.50
C TYR A 11 -0.35 9.09 -4.44
N SER A 12 0.14 9.38 -3.23
CA SER A 12 -0.65 9.94 -2.16
C SER A 12 -0.29 11.40 -1.93
N ASN A 13 -1.27 12.21 -1.59
CA ASN A 13 -1.07 13.52 -0.97
C ASN A 13 -1.51 13.46 0.50
N GLU A 14 -1.65 14.62 1.16
CA GLU A 14 -2.00 14.70 2.59
C GLU A 14 -3.33 14.02 2.96
N SER A 15 -4.27 13.93 2.02
CA SER A 15 -5.65 13.49 2.30
C SER A 15 -6.25 12.52 1.29
N SER A 16 -5.50 12.12 0.26
CA SER A 16 -6.02 11.31 -0.83
C SER A 16 -4.95 10.49 -1.54
N ILE A 17 -5.40 9.44 -2.22
CA ILE A 17 -4.62 8.68 -3.20
C ILE A 17 -5.17 9.01 -4.58
N CYS A 18 -4.27 9.36 -5.47
CA CYS A 18 -4.59 9.80 -6.82
C CYS A 18 -3.81 9.01 -7.86
N ILE A 19 -4.43 8.89 -9.04
CA ILE A 19 -3.90 8.19 -10.19
C ILE A 19 -3.75 9.21 -11.32
N VAL A 20 -2.59 9.18 -11.97
CA VAL A 20 -2.30 10.00 -13.14
C VAL A 20 -1.89 9.11 -14.28
N ASP A 21 -2.45 9.36 -15.46
CA ASP A 21 -1.99 8.70 -16.69
C ASP A 21 -0.61 9.24 -17.08
N ILE A 22 0.36 8.35 -17.30
CA ILE A 22 1.73 8.76 -17.59
C ILE A 22 1.85 9.50 -18.94
N ARG A 23 0.89 9.28 -19.86
CA ARG A 23 0.87 9.91 -21.20
C ARG A 23 0.58 11.40 -21.15
N ILE A 24 -0.06 11.88 -20.07
CA ILE A 24 -0.37 13.30 -19.89
C ILE A 24 0.67 14.02 -19.01
N LEU A 25 1.66 13.30 -18.45
CA LEU A 25 2.72 13.92 -17.65
C LEU A 25 3.61 14.88 -18.44
N THR A 26 3.62 14.76 -19.78
CA THR A 26 4.34 15.69 -20.66
C THR A 26 3.53 16.94 -20.98
N THR A 27 2.28 17.03 -20.53
CA THR A 27 1.39 18.18 -20.79
C THR A 27 1.32 19.10 -19.57
N PHE A 28 1.23 20.42 -19.79
CA PHE A 28 1.19 21.43 -18.72
C PHE A 28 -0.06 21.37 -17.82
N ILE A 29 -1.07 20.56 -18.16
CA ILE A 29 -2.30 20.43 -17.39
C ILE A 29 -2.28 19.09 -16.64
N PHE A 30 -1.80 19.14 -15.41
CA PHE A 30 -1.81 18.01 -14.48
C PHE A 30 -3.17 17.96 -13.76
N ASN A 31 -4.04 17.03 -14.17
CA ASN A 31 -5.33 16.80 -13.50
C ASN A 31 -5.40 15.36 -12.95
N PRO A 32 -4.96 15.13 -11.70
CA PRO A 32 -4.92 13.81 -11.10
C PRO A 32 -6.33 13.33 -10.75
N ASN A 33 -6.64 12.06 -11.04
CA ASN A 33 -7.88 11.45 -10.61
C ASN A 33 -7.71 10.90 -9.18
N CYS A 34 -8.23 11.61 -8.19
CA CYS A 34 -8.17 11.18 -6.79
C CYS A 34 -9.28 10.18 -6.48
N VAL A 35 -8.89 8.91 -6.34
CA VAL A 35 -9.81 7.78 -6.22
C VAL A 35 -10.19 7.47 -4.78
N LEU A 36 -9.36 7.84 -3.80
CA LEU A 36 -9.59 7.44 -2.42
C LEU A 36 -9.19 8.53 -1.42
N LYS A 37 -10.06 8.82 -0.45
CA LYS A 37 -9.76 9.75 0.65
C LYS A 37 -9.15 9.00 1.83
N ILE A 38 -7.94 9.37 2.22
CA ILE A 38 -7.23 8.81 3.37
C ILE A 38 -6.14 9.77 3.83
N ASN A 39 -6.09 10.04 5.13
CA ASN A 39 -5.11 10.94 5.70
C ASN A 39 -3.88 10.18 6.20
N GLY A 40 -2.71 10.81 6.07
CA GLY A 40 -1.48 10.33 6.69
C GLY A 40 -0.92 9.05 6.06
N THR A 41 -1.16 8.84 4.76
CA THR A 41 -0.56 7.75 3.99
C THR A 41 0.97 7.87 4.04
N ARG A 42 1.64 6.79 4.44
CA ARG A 42 3.10 6.68 4.49
C ARG A 42 3.66 5.68 3.49
N TYR A 43 2.99 4.55 3.34
CA TYR A 43 3.38 3.51 2.40
C TYR A 43 2.16 3.03 1.65
N MET A 44 2.37 2.66 0.39
CA MET A 44 1.35 2.08 -0.46
C MET A 44 1.95 0.95 -1.27
N VAL A 45 1.17 -0.11 -1.47
CA VAL A 45 1.52 -1.21 -2.36
C VAL A 45 0.29 -1.55 -3.20
N LEU A 46 0.50 -1.83 -4.47
CA LEU A 46 -0.55 -2.17 -5.43
C LEU A 46 -0.47 -3.66 -5.79
N ASP A 47 -1.59 -4.35 -5.64
CA ASP A 47 -1.86 -5.62 -6.31
C ASP A 47 -2.51 -5.30 -7.66
N THR A 48 -1.74 -5.46 -8.74
CA THR A 48 -2.19 -5.19 -10.11
C THR A 48 -3.19 -6.22 -10.61
N ASP A 49 -3.08 -7.47 -10.17
CA ASP A 49 -3.91 -8.57 -10.66
C ASP A 49 -5.34 -8.45 -10.13
N GLN A 50 -5.46 -8.04 -8.87
CA GLN A 50 -6.75 -7.87 -8.20
C GLN A 50 -7.18 -6.41 -8.06
N ARG A 51 -6.42 -5.50 -8.67
CA ARG A 51 -6.67 -4.04 -8.70
C ARG A 51 -6.97 -3.53 -7.30
N GLN A 52 -6.05 -3.77 -6.38
CA GLN A 52 -6.23 -3.51 -4.95
C GLN A 52 -5.02 -2.79 -4.37
N ILE A 53 -5.30 -1.79 -3.54
CA ILE A 53 -4.27 -0.96 -2.91
C ILE A 53 -4.23 -1.32 -1.44
N PHE A 54 -3.03 -1.58 -0.94
CA PHE A 54 -2.71 -1.67 0.49
C PHE A 54 -2.07 -0.36 0.93
N ILE A 55 -2.53 0.20 2.03
CA ILE A 55 -2.18 1.56 2.48
C ILE A 55 -1.83 1.52 3.95
N ALA A 56 -0.66 2.02 4.31
CA ALA A 56 -0.24 2.14 5.70
C ALA A 56 -0.20 3.62 6.11
N ASN A 57 -0.79 3.91 7.27
CA ASN A 57 -0.51 5.15 8.02
C ASN A 57 0.29 4.82 9.29
N ASN A 58 0.33 5.73 10.27
CA ASN A 58 1.09 5.52 11.52
C ASN A 58 0.52 4.45 12.46
N THR A 59 -0.73 4.02 12.26
CA THR A 59 -1.45 3.20 13.27
C THR A 59 -2.02 1.92 12.71
N ALA A 60 -2.27 1.84 11.40
CA ALA A 60 -2.95 0.73 10.78
C ALA A 60 -2.60 0.57 9.30
N ILE A 61 -2.85 -0.65 8.82
CA ILE A 61 -2.82 -0.97 7.41
C ILE A 61 -4.26 -1.17 6.95
N TYR A 62 -4.59 -0.59 5.81
CA TYR A 62 -5.88 -0.63 5.15
C TYR A 62 -5.75 -1.26 3.77
N ALA A 63 -6.88 -1.70 3.24
CA ALA A 63 -6.98 -2.10 1.85
C ALA A 63 -8.24 -1.52 1.20
N ALA A 64 -8.19 -1.33 -0.11
CA ALA A 64 -9.32 -0.89 -0.93
C ALA A 64 -9.17 -1.39 -2.37
N LYS A 65 -10.28 -1.66 -3.06
CA LYS A 65 -10.28 -1.91 -4.51
C LYS A 65 -10.11 -0.59 -5.27
N VAL A 66 -9.34 -0.58 -6.35
CA VAL A 66 -9.11 0.62 -7.18
C VAL A 66 -10.42 1.09 -7.83
N ASP A 67 -11.25 0.16 -8.30
CA ASP A 67 -12.45 0.48 -9.10
C ASP A 67 -13.66 0.89 -8.23
N ASN A 68 -13.69 0.40 -6.99
CA ASN A 68 -14.71 0.74 -6.01
C ASN A 68 -14.04 0.89 -4.63
N PRO A 69 -13.43 2.06 -4.38
CA PRO A 69 -12.55 2.26 -3.24
C PRO A 69 -13.31 2.42 -1.93
N VAL A 70 -13.68 1.29 -1.35
CA VAL A 70 -14.15 1.18 0.04
C VAL A 70 -12.99 0.74 0.92
N LEU A 71 -12.53 1.65 1.78
CA LEU A 71 -11.48 1.36 2.76
C LEU A 71 -11.98 0.39 3.83
N TYR A 72 -11.20 -0.65 4.07
CA TYR A 72 -11.35 -1.47 5.27
C TYR A 72 -9.99 -1.64 5.95
N ARG A 73 -10.01 -1.70 7.28
CA ARG A 73 -8.79 -1.94 8.07
C ARG A 73 -8.42 -3.41 7.97
N LEU A 74 -7.20 -3.67 7.55
CA LEU A 74 -6.63 -5.02 7.44
C LEU A 74 -6.03 -5.45 8.79
N THR A 75 -5.20 -4.59 9.39
CA THR A 75 -4.59 -4.83 10.70
C THR A 75 -4.20 -3.53 11.37
N THR A 76 -4.08 -3.54 12.70
CA THR A 76 -3.37 -2.50 13.46
C THR A 76 -1.87 -2.77 13.40
N GLN A 77 -1.06 -1.71 13.48
CA GLN A 77 0.40 -1.81 13.57
C GLN A 77 0.82 -1.73 15.04
N SER A 78 1.93 -2.38 15.40
CA SER A 78 2.47 -2.39 16.77
C SER A 78 3.72 -1.52 16.94
N GLY A 79 4.40 -1.21 15.83
CA GLY A 79 5.62 -0.40 15.79
C GLY A 79 5.64 0.60 14.65
N ILE A 80 6.82 1.15 14.37
CA ILE A 80 7.05 2.16 13.34
C ILE A 80 7.35 1.46 12.01
N LEU A 81 6.39 1.49 11.08
CA LEU A 81 6.55 0.89 9.76
C LEU A 81 7.60 1.64 8.91
N SER A 82 8.55 0.89 8.35
CA SER A 82 9.64 1.40 7.49
C SER A 82 9.61 0.92 6.04
N GLY A 83 8.78 -0.06 5.73
CA GLY A 83 8.66 -0.63 4.39
C GLY A 83 7.48 -1.59 4.31
N MET A 84 6.90 -1.72 3.12
CA MET A 84 5.74 -2.58 2.86
C MET A 84 5.87 -3.17 1.45
N SER A 85 5.55 -4.45 1.30
CA SER A 85 5.57 -5.15 0.00
C SER A 85 4.48 -6.22 -0.07
N TRP A 86 4.07 -6.56 -1.28
CA TRP A 86 3.01 -7.52 -1.58
C TRP A 86 3.56 -8.68 -2.40
N ASP A 87 3.27 -9.89 -1.95
CA ASP A 87 3.44 -11.10 -2.72
C ASP A 87 2.10 -11.48 -3.35
N GLY A 88 1.98 -11.24 -4.65
CA GLY A 88 0.76 -11.54 -5.42
C GLY A 88 0.50 -13.02 -5.62
N TYR A 89 1.53 -13.86 -5.54
CA TYR A 89 1.41 -15.31 -5.75
C TYR A 89 0.84 -15.97 -4.49
N ASP A 90 1.50 -15.79 -3.33
CA ASP A 90 1.03 -16.39 -2.08
C ASP A 90 -0.02 -15.53 -1.34
N ARG A 91 -0.41 -14.38 -1.90
CA ARG A 91 -1.43 -13.46 -1.38
C ARG A 91 -1.10 -12.91 0.02
N ASN A 92 0.15 -12.45 0.18
CA ASN A 92 0.65 -11.97 1.47
C ASN A 92 1.19 -10.55 1.42
N LEU A 93 0.79 -9.76 2.40
CA LEU A 93 1.35 -8.45 2.65
C LEU A 93 2.41 -8.55 3.74
N TYR A 94 3.59 -8.01 3.46
CA TYR A 94 4.72 -7.95 4.37
C TYR A 94 5.01 -6.50 4.74
N TRP A 95 5.38 -6.25 5.99
CA TRP A 95 5.88 -4.95 6.40
C TRP A 95 6.98 -5.08 7.46
N THR A 96 7.87 -4.09 7.47
CA THR A 96 8.98 -4.02 8.42
C THR A 96 8.69 -2.97 9.47
N GLU A 97 8.95 -3.29 10.73
CA GLU A 97 8.90 -2.35 11.85
C GLU A 97 10.31 -2.04 12.35
N VAL A 98 10.69 -0.77 12.27
CA VAL A 98 12.09 -0.34 12.41
C VAL A 98 12.54 -0.21 13.86
N ASP A 99 11.60 -0.08 14.78
CA ASP A 99 11.79 0.02 16.22
C ASP A 99 11.74 -1.36 16.90
N THR A 100 10.89 -2.26 16.41
CA THR A 100 10.75 -3.62 16.97
C THR A 100 11.72 -4.62 16.34
N GLY A 101 12.27 -4.33 15.15
CA GLY A 101 13.12 -5.28 14.42
C GLY A 101 12.35 -6.51 13.93
N ILE A 102 11.05 -6.34 13.67
CA ILE A 102 10.15 -7.40 13.23
C ILE A 102 9.74 -7.18 11.77
N ILE A 103 9.74 -8.26 10.99
CA ILE A 103 8.99 -8.35 9.74
C ILE A 103 7.70 -9.09 10.05
N TRP A 104 6.60 -8.41 9.79
CA TRP A 104 5.27 -8.98 9.91
C TRP A 104 4.77 -9.42 8.54
N ARG A 105 3.81 -10.34 8.58
CA ARG A 105 3.06 -10.82 7.43
C ARG A 105 1.59 -10.90 7.80
N THR A 106 0.73 -10.60 6.85
CA THR A 106 -0.69 -10.97 6.93
C THR A 106 -1.14 -11.53 5.58
N SER A 107 -1.96 -12.58 5.62
CA SER A 107 -2.63 -13.08 4.41
C SER A 107 -3.95 -12.34 4.25
N GLU A 108 -4.26 -11.91 3.04
CA GLU A 108 -5.55 -11.28 2.77
C GLU A 108 -6.73 -12.22 3.07
N LEU A 109 -6.55 -13.53 2.83
CA LEU A 109 -7.59 -14.54 2.99
C LEU A 109 -7.90 -14.81 4.46
N SER A 110 -6.87 -14.96 5.29
CA SER A 110 -7.07 -15.26 6.72
C SER A 110 -7.24 -14.01 7.56
N LYS A 111 -6.71 -12.86 7.11
CA LYS A 111 -6.56 -11.62 7.89
C LYS A 111 -5.84 -11.83 9.22
N ILE A 112 -5.07 -12.92 9.35
CA ILE A 112 -4.28 -13.22 10.53
C ILE A 112 -2.90 -12.61 10.34
N THR A 113 -2.57 -11.67 11.22
CA THR A 113 -1.23 -11.08 11.32
C THR A 113 -0.31 -12.02 12.08
N GLN A 114 0.89 -12.26 11.54
CA GLN A 114 1.90 -13.16 12.08
C GLN A 114 3.29 -12.54 12.00
N ILE A 115 4.15 -12.90 12.95
CA ILE A 115 5.58 -12.60 12.87
C ILE A 115 6.17 -13.50 11.78
N PHE A 116 6.71 -12.90 10.73
CA PHE A 116 7.44 -13.62 9.68
C PHE A 116 8.91 -13.77 10.06
N MET A 117 9.52 -12.71 10.57
CA MET A 117 10.90 -12.69 11.04
C MET A 117 11.02 -11.69 12.21
N LYS A 118 11.93 -11.94 13.14
CA LYS A 118 12.18 -11.08 14.31
C LYS A 118 13.67 -11.00 14.61
N ASP A 119 14.01 -10.21 15.63
CA ASP A 119 15.38 -10.01 16.10
C ASP A 119 16.30 -9.40 15.02
N LEU A 120 15.70 -8.65 14.08
CA LEU A 120 16.45 -7.92 13.07
C LEU A 120 17.12 -6.71 13.70
N LYS A 121 18.44 -6.67 13.52
CA LYS A 121 19.22 -5.49 13.85
C LYS A 121 19.22 -4.58 12.65
N ARG A 122 19.01 -3.27 12.86
CA ARG A 122 19.31 -2.30 11.82
C ARG A 122 20.78 -2.50 11.41
N PRO A 123 21.10 -2.57 10.11
CA PRO A 123 22.48 -2.37 9.67
C PRO A 123 22.96 -1.08 10.31
N ARG A 124 24.07 -1.14 11.05
CA ARG A 124 24.60 0.04 11.75
C ARG A 124 24.95 1.11 10.71
N ASP A 125 24.61 2.36 11.03
CA ASP A 125 25.25 3.53 10.43
C ASP A 125 26.78 3.45 10.56
#